data_AF-A0A4Y3G0K8-F1
#
_entry.id   AF-A0A4Y3G0K8-F1
#
_cell.length_a   1.000
_cell.length_b   1.000
_cell.length_c   1.000
_cell.angle_alpha   90.00
_cell.angle_beta   90.00
_cell.angle_gamma   90.00
#
_symmetry.space_group_name_H-M   'P 1'
#
loop_
_entity.id
_entity.type
_entity.pdbx_description
1 polymer ?
#
loop_
_entity_poly.entity_id
_entity_poly.type
_entity_poly.pdbx_seq_one_letter_code
_entity_poly.pdbx_strand_id
1 'polypeptide(L)'
;MTLFASAQPIIVDADSIRRLDLGPLSYWSKRPLAQILSECPALLLEYKWPLEEDDPRELAECPEPRLWTLRADGRFPWLPLLLERKQGSLIRYAAMVIPHYFSHTEGLRFNSQALELWITHRLMLLDGLAKDQDLSLRGNLGQMAIALGFDLEPSFWRLLD
;
A
#
# COMPACT_ATOMS: atom_id res chain seq x y z
N MET A 1 -12.75 -9.59 22.10
CA MET A 1 -13.70 -9.27 21.02
C MET A 1 -13.54 -7.79 20.71
N THR A 2 -12.50 -7.43 19.97
CA THR A 2 -12.12 -6.03 19.76
C THR A 2 -12.85 -5.53 18.52
N LEU A 3 -13.85 -4.69 18.77
CA LEU A 3 -14.54 -3.93 17.73
C LEU A 3 -13.48 -3.06 17.02
N PHE A 4 -13.15 -3.41 15.78
CA PHE A 4 -12.46 -2.47 14.90
C PHE A 4 -13.41 -1.30 14.70
N ALA A 5 -13.20 -0.20 15.42
CA ALA A 5 -13.77 1.08 15.04
C ALA A 5 -13.35 1.31 13.58
N SER A 6 -14.30 1.49 12.67
CA SER A 6 -13.97 1.80 11.28
C SER A 6 -13.18 3.10 11.29
N ALA A 7 -11.87 3.04 11.08
CA ALA A 7 -11.06 4.22 10.87
C ALA A 7 -11.70 5.00 9.71
N GLN A 8 -12.03 6.26 9.93
CA GLN A 8 -12.55 7.09 8.85
C GLN A 8 -11.52 7.12 7.71
N PRO A 9 -11.96 6.99 6.45
CA PRO A 9 -11.04 7.01 5.32
C PRO A 9 -10.32 8.35 5.25
N ILE A 10 -9.01 8.32 5.00
CA ILE A 10 -8.28 9.49 4.54
C ILE A 10 -8.59 9.66 3.06
N ILE A 11 -9.14 10.83 2.72
CA ILE A 11 -9.51 11.17 1.35
C ILE A 11 -8.31 11.81 0.64
N VAL A 12 -7.97 11.26 -0.53
CA VAL A 12 -7.06 11.86 -1.51
C VAL A 12 -7.91 12.42 -2.63
N ASP A 13 -8.20 13.72 -2.58
CA ASP A 13 -9.04 14.39 -3.55
C ASP A 13 -8.31 14.73 -4.86
N ALA A 14 -9.08 15.14 -5.87
CA ALA A 14 -8.57 15.46 -7.20
C ALA A 14 -7.53 16.60 -7.17
N ASP A 15 -7.67 17.57 -6.28
CA ASP A 15 -6.72 18.66 -6.14
C ASP A 15 -5.39 18.19 -5.56
N SER A 16 -5.44 17.30 -4.57
CA SER A 16 -4.26 16.65 -4.02
C SER A 16 -3.54 15.83 -5.08
N ILE A 17 -4.29 15.07 -5.89
CA ILE A 17 -3.76 14.27 -6.99
C ILE A 17 -3.07 15.15 -8.04
N ARG A 18 -3.75 16.19 -8.55
CA ARG A 18 -3.20 17.09 -9.58
C ARG A 18 -1.92 17.79 -9.15
N ARG A 19 -1.85 18.21 -7.88
CA ARG A 19 -0.68 18.92 -7.33
C ARG A 19 0.39 17.99 -6.77
N LEU A 20 0.16 16.68 -6.82
CA LEU A 20 1.00 15.68 -6.15
C LEU A 20 1.21 16.02 -4.65
N ASP A 21 0.17 16.56 -4.02
CA ASP A 21 0.18 17.04 -2.65
C ASP A 21 -0.01 15.86 -1.69
N LEU A 22 0.99 15.62 -0.85
CA LEU A 22 0.98 14.53 0.14
C LEU A 22 0.34 14.96 1.48
N GLY A 23 -0.28 16.14 1.54
CA GLY A 23 -1.04 16.65 2.68
C GLY A 23 -2.01 15.64 3.32
N PRO A 24 -2.71 14.78 2.56
CA PRO A 24 -3.56 13.72 3.13
C PRO A 24 -2.80 12.77 4.08
N LEU A 25 -1.50 12.56 3.87
CA LEU A 25 -0.65 11.71 4.72
C LEU A 25 0.07 12.48 5.83
N SER A 26 -0.27 13.76 6.04
CA SER A 26 0.42 14.63 7.00
C SER A 26 0.31 14.17 8.46
N TYR A 27 -0.83 13.59 8.85
CA TYR A 27 -1.00 13.01 10.19
C TYR A 27 0.05 11.92 10.45
N TRP A 28 0.24 11.01 9.49
CA TRP A 28 1.17 9.90 9.62
C TRP A 28 2.62 10.35 9.48
N SER A 29 2.93 11.13 8.44
CA SER A 29 4.32 11.53 8.11
C SER A 29 4.99 12.44 9.13
N LYS A 30 4.23 13.06 10.05
CA LYS A 30 4.78 13.87 11.15
C LYS A 30 5.09 13.07 12.42
N ARG A 31 4.74 11.78 12.45
CA ARG A 31 4.91 10.93 13.63
C ARG A 31 6.26 10.20 13.60
N PRO A 32 6.80 9.81 14.77
CA PRO A 32 7.96 8.93 14.83
C PRO A 32 7.69 7.61 14.09
N LEU A 33 8.65 7.14 13.30
CA LEU A 33 8.50 5.94 12.47
C LEU A 33 8.09 4.72 13.30
N ALA A 34 8.72 4.49 14.46
CA ALA A 34 8.36 3.41 15.38
C ALA A 34 6.86 3.40 15.73
N GLN A 35 6.25 4.57 15.95
CA GLN A 35 4.81 4.66 16.26
C GLN A 35 3.94 4.30 15.06
N ILE A 36 4.28 4.81 13.87
CA ILE A 36 3.57 4.46 12.62
C ILE A 36 3.59 2.95 12.42
N LEU A 37 4.77 2.34 12.54
CA LEU A 37 4.99 0.92 12.33
C LEU A 37 4.24 0.05 13.35
N SER A 38 4.17 0.48 14.62
CA SER A 38 3.43 -0.25 15.67
C SER A 38 1.91 -0.28 15.47
N GLU A 39 1.36 0.63 14.66
CA GLU A 39 -0.07 0.72 14.39
C GLU A 39 -0.49 -0.01 13.10
N CYS A 40 0.45 -0.60 12.36
CA CYS A 40 0.15 -1.24 11.08
C CYS A 40 -0.66 -2.56 11.27
N PRO A 41 -1.66 -2.86 10.41
CA PRO A 41 -2.30 -1.99 9.43
C PRO A 41 -3.39 -1.10 10.07
N ALA A 42 -3.50 0.16 9.63
CA ALA A 42 -4.47 1.13 10.19
C ALA A 42 -5.10 2.08 9.18
N LEU A 43 -4.54 2.24 7.97
CA LEU A 43 -4.94 3.32 7.07
C LEU A 43 -5.86 2.85 5.95
N LEU A 44 -7.14 3.26 6.03
CA LEU A 44 -8.05 3.26 4.90
C LEU A 44 -7.81 4.52 4.05
N LEU A 45 -7.32 4.33 2.83
CA LEU A 45 -7.05 5.39 1.86
C LEU A 45 -8.07 5.32 0.72
N GLU A 46 -8.80 6.41 0.51
CA GLU A 46 -9.82 6.54 -0.53
C GLU A 46 -9.45 7.68 -1.48
N TYR A 47 -9.56 7.44 -2.78
CA TYR A 47 -9.25 8.43 -3.80
C TYR A 47 -10.54 8.95 -4.40
N LYS A 48 -10.65 10.28 -4.48
CA LYS A 48 -11.75 10.96 -5.17
C LYS A 48 -11.21 11.60 -6.44
N TRP A 49 -11.05 10.78 -7.46
CA TRP A 49 -10.68 11.19 -8.81
C TRP A 49 -11.90 11.12 -9.73
N PRO A 50 -12.28 12.20 -10.41
CA PRO A 50 -13.42 12.18 -11.32
C PRO A 50 -13.09 11.33 -12.55
N LEU A 51 -14.02 10.47 -12.92
CA LEU A 51 -14.08 9.76 -14.20
C LEU A 51 -15.37 10.18 -14.89
N GLU A 52 -15.31 10.32 -16.22
CA GLU A 52 -16.53 10.48 -17.02
C GLU A 52 -17.36 9.18 -16.93
N GLU A 53 -18.69 9.29 -17.05
CA GLU A 53 -19.62 8.17 -16.85
C GLU A 53 -19.32 6.97 -17.75
N ASP A 54 -18.85 7.23 -18.98
CA ASP A 54 -18.50 6.22 -19.98
C ASP A 54 -17.00 5.85 -20.00
N ASP A 55 -16.19 6.34 -19.04
CA ASP A 55 -14.77 5.98 -18.97
C ASP A 55 -14.63 4.54 -18.42
N PRO A 56 -14.13 3.58 -19.23
CA PRO A 56 -14.08 2.18 -18.83
C PRO A 56 -12.94 1.88 -17.86
N ARG A 57 -12.06 2.85 -17.58
CA ARG A 57 -10.87 2.65 -16.78
C ARG A 57 -11.21 2.50 -15.32
N GLU A 58 -10.52 1.55 -14.69
CA GLU A 58 -10.43 1.52 -13.24
C GLU A 58 -9.51 2.64 -12.74
N LEU A 59 -9.73 3.09 -11.50
CA LEU A 59 -8.94 4.17 -10.90
C LEU A 59 -7.42 3.90 -10.95
N ALA A 60 -7.00 2.64 -10.81
CA ALA A 60 -5.59 2.26 -10.85
C ALA A 60 -4.98 2.30 -12.26
N GLU A 61 -5.80 2.43 -13.31
CA GLU A 61 -5.38 2.61 -14.70
C GLU A 61 -5.22 4.10 -15.05
N CYS A 62 -5.70 5.01 -14.20
CA CYS A 62 -5.60 6.45 -14.40
C CYS A 62 -4.18 6.95 -14.10
N PRO A 63 -3.49 7.62 -15.04
CA PRO A 63 -2.12 8.08 -14.82
C PRO A 63 -1.95 9.01 -13.61
N GLU A 64 -2.92 9.87 -13.33
CA GLU A 64 -2.80 10.93 -12.31
C GLU A 64 -2.85 10.37 -10.87
N PRO A 65 -3.85 9.56 -10.46
CA PRO A 65 -3.80 8.85 -9.19
C PRO A 65 -2.55 7.98 -9.04
N ARG A 66 -2.13 7.29 -10.12
CA ARG A 66 -0.89 6.51 -10.10
C ARG A 66 0.34 7.36 -9.82
N LEU A 67 0.47 8.51 -10.46
CA LEU A 67 1.60 9.41 -10.27
C LEU A 67 1.65 9.95 -8.84
N TRP A 68 0.50 10.30 -8.26
CA TRP A 68 0.40 10.66 -6.84
C TRP A 68 0.86 9.52 -5.94
N THR A 69 0.39 8.30 -6.20
CA THR A 69 0.74 7.11 -5.40
C THR A 69 2.22 6.76 -5.52
N LEU A 70 2.83 6.88 -6.70
CA LEU A 70 4.26 6.71 -6.91
C LEU A 70 5.08 7.74 -6.12
N ARG A 71 4.64 9.00 -6.07
CA ARG A 71 5.28 10.01 -5.21
C ARG A 71 5.16 9.68 -3.73
N ALA A 72 3.97 9.24 -3.30
CA ALA A 72 3.74 8.83 -1.91
C ALA A 72 4.62 7.63 -1.53
N ASP A 73 4.70 6.62 -2.40
CA ASP A 73 5.53 5.43 -2.25
C ASP A 73 7.02 5.77 -2.10
N GLY A 74 7.54 6.63 -2.98
CA GLY A 74 8.94 7.07 -2.93
C GLY A 74 9.26 7.93 -1.71
N ARG A 75 8.28 8.69 -1.20
CA ARG A 75 8.47 9.55 -0.02
C ARG A 75 8.30 8.82 1.31
N PHE A 76 7.41 7.83 1.34
CA PHE A 76 6.96 7.13 2.54
C PHE A 76 7.05 5.61 2.32
N PRO A 77 8.26 5.01 2.41
CA PRO A 77 8.45 3.59 2.13
C PRO A 77 7.65 2.65 3.06
N TRP A 78 7.25 3.14 4.24
CA TRP A 78 6.39 2.43 5.20
C TRP A 78 4.91 2.36 4.82
N LEU A 79 4.45 3.18 3.85
CA LEU A 79 3.05 3.30 3.47
C LEU A 79 2.36 1.96 3.19
N PRO A 80 2.88 1.04 2.34
CA PRO A 80 2.20 -0.21 2.05
C PRO A 80 1.94 -1.07 3.29
N LEU A 81 2.80 -1.03 4.30
CA LEU A 81 2.58 -1.79 5.54
C LEU A 81 1.43 -1.23 6.38
N LEU A 82 1.27 0.09 6.37
CA LEU A 82 0.24 0.82 7.10
C LEU A 82 -1.15 0.64 6.49
N LEU A 83 -1.24 0.45 5.17
CA LEU A 83 -2.51 0.36 4.47
C LEU A 83 -3.36 -0.81 4.93
N GLU A 84 -4.65 -0.52 5.10
CA GLU A 84 -5.69 -1.49 5.40
C GLU A 84 -5.82 -2.50 4.23
N ARG A 85 -6.13 -3.75 4.56
CA ARG A 85 -6.04 -4.90 3.64
C ARG A 85 -7.40 -5.41 3.17
N LYS A 86 -8.44 -5.33 3.99
CA LYS A 86 -9.77 -5.93 3.76
C LYS A 86 -10.65 -5.13 2.81
N GLN A 87 -10.59 -3.80 2.89
CA GLN A 87 -11.36 -2.86 2.06
C GLN A 87 -10.59 -2.45 0.79
N GLY A 88 -9.39 -3.02 0.60
CA GLY A 88 -8.65 -2.92 -0.66
C GLY A 88 -7.74 -1.70 -0.79
N SER A 89 -7.42 -0.97 0.28
CA SER A 89 -6.42 0.10 0.20
C SER A 89 -5.06 -0.42 -0.24
N LEU A 90 -4.58 -1.53 0.37
CA LEU A 90 -3.31 -2.15 -0.01
C LEU A 90 -3.31 -2.65 -1.47
N ILE A 91 -4.35 -3.38 -1.89
CA ILE A 91 -4.38 -3.96 -3.25
C ILE A 91 -4.48 -2.87 -4.33
N ARG A 92 -5.25 -1.81 -4.08
CA ARG A 92 -5.37 -0.65 -4.97
C ARG A 92 -4.06 0.13 -5.06
N TYR A 93 -3.39 0.31 -3.91
CA TYR A 93 -2.05 0.91 -3.88
C TYR A 93 -1.05 0.11 -4.71
N ALA A 94 -1.00 -1.22 -4.52
CA ALA A 94 -0.15 -2.09 -5.30
C ALA A 94 -0.43 -1.93 -6.81
N ALA A 95 -1.70 -1.94 -7.23
CA ALA A 95 -2.08 -1.74 -8.64
C ALA A 95 -1.60 -0.39 -9.18
N MET A 96 -1.59 0.67 -8.38
CA MET A 96 -1.10 1.97 -8.83
C MET A 96 0.43 2.02 -9.05
N VAL A 97 1.20 1.20 -8.33
CA VAL A 97 2.68 1.24 -8.36
C VAL A 97 3.33 0.09 -9.13
N ILE A 98 2.59 -0.97 -9.48
CA ILE A 98 3.09 -2.07 -10.31
C ILE A 98 2.26 -2.27 -11.59
N PRO A 99 2.85 -2.87 -12.64
CA PRO A 99 2.10 -3.33 -13.81
C PRO A 99 0.98 -4.31 -13.41
N HIS A 100 -0.20 -4.04 -13.93
CA HIS A 100 -1.39 -4.86 -13.77
C HIS A 100 -2.26 -4.74 -15.01
N TYR A 101 -3.27 -5.59 -15.11
CA TYR A 101 -4.36 -5.44 -16.06
C TYR A 101 -5.68 -5.80 -15.36
N PHE A 102 -6.78 -5.25 -15.88
CA PHE A 102 -8.12 -5.67 -15.49
C PHE A 102 -8.69 -6.60 -16.56
N SER A 103 -9.24 -7.71 -16.11
CA SER A 103 -10.00 -8.65 -16.94
C SER A 103 -11.47 -8.61 -16.55
N HIS A 104 -12.37 -8.64 -17.53
CA HIS A 104 -13.82 -8.71 -17.27
C HIS A 104 -14.25 -9.95 -16.48
N THR A 105 -13.55 -11.09 -16.65
CA THR A 105 -13.91 -12.35 -15.98
C THR A 105 -13.18 -12.55 -14.67
N GLU A 106 -11.98 -12.00 -14.57
CA GLU A 106 -11.03 -12.32 -13.52
C GLU A 106 -10.75 -11.15 -12.56
N GLY A 107 -11.16 -9.94 -12.92
CA GLY A 107 -10.88 -8.71 -12.20
C GLY A 107 -9.42 -8.29 -12.31
N LEU A 108 -8.90 -7.65 -11.25
CA LEU A 108 -7.52 -7.21 -11.16
C LEU A 108 -6.53 -8.39 -11.22
N ARG A 109 -5.52 -8.27 -12.08
CA ARG A 109 -4.41 -9.22 -12.20
C ARG A 109 -3.10 -8.45 -12.23
N PHE A 110 -2.21 -8.78 -11.31
CA PHE A 110 -0.86 -8.25 -11.33
C PHE A 110 0.00 -8.99 -12.35
N ASN A 111 0.96 -8.29 -12.94
CA ASN A 111 2.07 -8.98 -13.57
C ASN A 111 2.85 -9.73 -12.47
N SER A 112 2.95 -11.06 -12.59
CA SER A 112 3.49 -11.92 -11.53
C SER A 112 4.95 -11.59 -11.19
N GLN A 113 5.80 -11.39 -12.20
CA GLN A 113 7.21 -11.04 -11.99
C GLN A 113 7.36 -9.67 -11.33
N ALA A 114 6.55 -8.69 -11.76
CA ALA A 114 6.58 -7.37 -11.16
C ALA A 114 6.11 -7.40 -9.69
N LEU A 115 5.06 -8.17 -9.39
CA LEU A 115 4.58 -8.36 -8.02
C LEU A 115 5.65 -9.04 -7.16
N GLU A 116 6.27 -10.11 -7.65
CA GLU A 116 7.32 -10.85 -6.94
C GLU A 116 8.52 -9.95 -6.61
N LEU A 117 9.03 -9.20 -7.59
CA LEU A 117 10.14 -8.28 -7.38
C LEU A 117 9.76 -7.17 -6.39
N TRP A 118 8.57 -6.61 -6.54
CA TRP A 118 8.10 -5.54 -5.68
C TRP A 118 7.88 -6.01 -4.24
N ILE A 119 7.19 -7.14 -4.02
CA ILE A 119 6.92 -7.64 -2.66
C ILE A 119 8.21 -8.07 -1.96
N THR A 120 9.10 -8.78 -2.66
CA THR A 120 10.41 -9.17 -2.12
C THR A 120 11.21 -7.95 -1.68
N HIS A 121 11.32 -6.93 -2.54
CA HIS A 121 11.99 -5.69 -2.21
C HIS A 121 11.35 -4.97 -1.00
N ARG A 122 10.01 -4.92 -0.94
CA ARG A 122 9.29 -4.30 0.18
C ARG A 122 9.50 -5.04 1.49
N LEU A 123 9.49 -6.38 1.49
CA LEU A 123 9.74 -7.18 2.68
C LEU A 123 11.14 -6.89 3.26
N MET A 124 12.17 -6.83 2.41
CA MET A 124 13.54 -6.51 2.83
C MET A 124 13.65 -5.08 3.38
N LEU A 125 13.11 -4.10 2.64
CA LEU A 125 13.16 -2.69 3.01
C LEU A 125 12.45 -2.44 4.35
N LEU A 126 11.25 -3.00 4.51
CA LEU A 126 10.42 -2.78 5.70
C LEU A 126 10.92 -3.56 6.92
N ASP A 127 11.51 -4.74 6.75
CA ASP A 127 12.19 -5.45 7.85
C ASP A 127 13.38 -4.63 8.36
N GLY A 128 14.18 -4.06 7.46
CA GLY A 128 15.27 -3.14 7.81
C GLY A 128 14.77 -1.90 8.56
N LEU A 129 13.76 -1.21 8.02
CA LEU A 129 13.16 -0.04 8.67
C LEU A 129 12.57 -0.35 10.05
N ALA A 130 12.03 -1.56 10.26
CA ALA A 130 11.53 -1.97 11.56
C ALA A 130 12.69 -2.25 12.54
N LYS A 131 13.72 -2.98 12.08
CA LYS A 131 14.92 -3.28 12.88
C LYS A 131 15.64 -2.00 13.34
N ASP A 132 15.74 -0.99 12.47
CA ASP A 132 16.30 0.33 12.81
C ASP A 132 15.52 1.09 13.89
N GLN A 133 14.32 0.62 14.23
CA GLN A 133 13.46 1.15 15.30
C GLN A 133 13.33 0.17 16.49
N ASP A 134 14.18 -0.86 16.56
CA ASP A 134 14.13 -1.95 17.54
C ASP A 134 12.79 -2.73 17.53
N LEU A 135 12.13 -2.81 16.36
CA LEU A 135 10.87 -3.51 16.15
C LEU A 135 11.06 -4.78 15.30
N SER A 136 10.21 -5.78 15.55
CA SER A 136 10.06 -6.94 14.67
C SER A 136 8.63 -7.00 14.13
N LEU A 137 8.49 -6.83 12.81
CA LEU A 137 7.19 -6.77 12.12
C LEU A 137 7.01 -7.91 11.11
N ARG A 138 7.85 -8.95 11.14
CA ARG A 138 7.86 -10.06 10.16
C ARG A 138 6.50 -10.76 10.04
N GLY A 139 5.78 -10.93 11.15
CA GLY A 139 4.41 -11.46 11.11
C GLY A 139 3.44 -10.56 10.33
N ASN A 140 3.54 -9.24 10.51
CA ASN A 140 2.71 -8.27 9.81
C ASN A 140 3.10 -8.14 8.32
N LEU A 141 4.40 -8.22 8.03
CA LEU A 141 4.94 -8.26 6.68
C LEU A 141 4.49 -9.51 5.92
N GLY A 142 4.48 -10.67 6.58
CA GLY A 142 3.89 -11.90 6.01
C GLY A 142 2.40 -11.73 5.69
N GLN A 143 1.62 -11.12 6.59
CA GLN A 143 0.20 -10.83 6.31
C GLN A 143 0.01 -9.83 5.16
N MET A 144 0.90 -8.85 4.99
CA MET A 144 0.89 -7.94 3.85
C MET A 144 1.13 -8.71 2.54
N ALA A 145 2.09 -9.64 2.52
CA ALA A 145 2.35 -10.49 1.35
C ALA A 145 1.14 -11.38 1.00
N ILE A 146 0.54 -12.04 2.00
CA ILE A 146 -0.65 -12.89 1.81
C ILE A 146 -1.82 -12.09 1.23
N ALA A 147 -2.03 -10.86 1.71
CA ALA A 147 -3.09 -9.99 1.20
C ALA A 147 -2.92 -9.60 -0.28
N LEU A 148 -1.72 -9.75 -0.83
CA LEU A 148 -1.41 -9.54 -2.25
C LEU A 148 -1.30 -10.86 -3.03
N GLY A 149 -1.62 -11.99 -2.41
CA GLY A 149 -1.57 -13.31 -3.02
C GLY A 149 -0.17 -13.94 -3.06
N PHE A 150 0.76 -13.46 -2.21
CA PHE A 150 2.11 -13.99 -2.10
C PHE A 150 2.30 -14.72 -0.77
N ASP A 151 2.58 -16.03 -0.83
CA ASP A 151 2.88 -16.82 0.37
C ASP A 151 4.40 -16.84 0.61
N LEU A 152 4.81 -16.52 1.83
CA LEU A 152 6.21 -16.32 2.18
C LEU A 152 6.71 -17.47 3.05
N GLU A 153 7.72 -18.19 2.57
CA GLU A 153 8.34 -19.21 3.39
C GLU A 153 9.08 -18.60 4.60
N PRO A 154 9.01 -19.23 5.79
CA PRO A 154 9.79 -18.78 6.95
C PRO A 154 11.31 -18.77 6.70
N SER A 155 11.79 -19.55 5.72
CA SER A 155 13.18 -19.59 5.27
C SER A 155 13.69 -18.24 4.75
N PHE A 156 12.80 -17.42 4.16
CA PHE A 156 13.14 -16.11 3.63
C PHE A 156 13.83 -15.21 4.66
N TRP A 157 13.26 -15.14 5.87
CA TRP A 157 13.77 -14.27 6.93
C TRP A 157 15.17 -14.64 7.41
N ARG A 158 15.54 -15.91 7.32
CA ARG A 158 16.88 -16.40 7.68
C ARG A 158 17.97 -15.89 6.73
N LEU A 159 17.61 -15.40 5.54
CA LEU A 159 18.55 -14.77 4.60
C LEU A 159 18.88 -13.32 4.99
N LEU A 160 18.11 -12.72 5.90
CA LEU A 160 18.20 -11.32 6.31
C LEU A 160 18.68 -11.13 7.76
N ASP A 161 19.07 -12.22 8.42
CA ASP A 161 19.65 -12.25 9.77
C ASP A 161 21.16 -12.52 9.68
#